data_AF-A0A2T0QQK1-F1
#
_entry.id   AF-A0A2T0QQK1-F1
#
_cell.length_a   1.000
_cell.length_b   1.000
_cell.length_c   1.000
_cell.angle_alpha   90.00
_cell.angle_beta   90.00
_cell.angle_gamma   90.00
#
_symmetry.space_group_name_H-M   'P 1'
#
loop_
_entity.id
_entity.type
_entity.pdbx_description
1 polymer ?
#
loop_
_entity_poly.entity_id
_entity_poly.type
_entity_poly.pdbx_seq_one_letter_code
_entity_poly.pdbx_strand_id
1 'polypeptide(L)' 'MKIRLDKWLEKEFDPPPKIRTARLWINAGKIYPPPVKVGRSYYVEQDAVFADGRTRPTLAERVIAARKARGYDD' A
#
# COMPACT_ATOMS: atom_id res chain seq x y z
N MET A 1 -12.47 -6.27 9.34
CA MET A 1 -13.01 -7.59 8.91
C MET A 1 -12.16 -8.03 7.74
N LYS A 2 -11.68 -9.28 7.72
CA LYS A 2 -10.80 -9.76 6.66
C LYS A 2 -11.58 -10.32 5.47
N ILE A 3 -11.12 -10.00 4.27
CA ILE A 3 -11.65 -10.52 3.00
C ILE A 3 -10.53 -11.18 2.19
N ARG A 4 -10.89 -12.09 1.27
CA ARG A 4 -9.88 -12.73 0.40
C ARG A 4 -9.27 -11.69 -0.54
N LEU A 5 -7.97 -11.84 -0.82
CA LEU A 5 -7.21 -10.89 -1.65
C LEU A 5 -7.84 -10.68 -3.04
N ASP A 6 -8.30 -11.73 -3.71
CA ASP A 6 -9.00 -11.62 -5.00
C ASP A 6 -10.25 -10.74 -4.92
N LYS A 7 -11.05 -10.90 -3.86
CA LYS A 7 -12.24 -10.08 -3.62
C LYS A 7 -11.95 -8.65 -3.23
N TRP A 8 -10.83 -8.39 -2.55
CA TRP A 8 -10.38 -7.02 -2.31
C TRP A 8 -9.93 -6.35 -3.62
N LEU A 9 -9.22 -7.06 -4.51
CA LEU A 9 -8.80 -6.51 -5.80
C LEU A 9 -9.99 -6.16 -6.71
N GLU A 10 -11.03 -7.00 -6.75
CA GLU A 10 -12.29 -6.73 -7.47
C GLU A 10 -13.00 -5.45 -6.97
N LYS A 11 -12.80 -5.07 -5.70
CA LYS A 11 -13.39 -3.86 -5.13
C LYS A 11 -12.53 -2.62 -5.35
N GLU A 12 -11.21 -2.78 -5.27
CA GLU A 12 -10.26 -1.67 -5.27
C GLU A 12 -9.86 -1.22 -6.68
N PHE A 13 -9.93 -2.10 -7.68
CA PHE A 13 -9.43 -1.84 -9.02
C PHE A 13 -10.42 -2.27 -10.12
N ASP A 14 -10.52 -1.44 -11.15
CA ASP A 14 -11.23 -1.76 -12.39
C ASP A 14 -10.36 -1.42 -13.61
N PRO A 15 -9.89 -2.40 -14.40
CA PRO A 15 -10.09 -3.84 -14.22
C PRO A 15 -9.25 -4.41 -13.06
N PRO A 16 -9.74 -5.46 -12.38
CA PRO A 16 -8.99 -6.05 -11.28
C PRO A 16 -7.70 -6.72 -11.75
N PRO A 17 -6.55 -6.45 -11.11
CA PRO A 17 -5.29 -7.07 -11.46
C PRO A 17 -5.32 -8.58 -11.15
N LYS A 18 -4.51 -9.36 -11.86
CA LYS A 18 -4.41 -10.80 -11.62
C LYS A 18 -3.80 -11.08 -10.25
N ILE A 19 -4.25 -12.16 -9.61
CA ILE A 19 -3.78 -12.58 -8.27
C ILE A 19 -2.26 -12.75 -8.18
N ARG A 20 -1.60 -13.13 -9.28
CA ARG A 20 -0.13 -13.23 -9.35
C ARG A 20 0.54 -11.88 -9.14
N THR A 21 0.01 -10.82 -9.74
CA THR A 21 0.50 -9.44 -9.60
C THR A 21 0.32 -8.97 -8.15
N ALA A 22 -0.85 -9.20 -7.56
CA ALA A 22 -1.10 -8.82 -6.18
C ALA A 22 -0.17 -9.52 -5.18
N ARG A 23 0.22 -10.77 -5.43
CA ARG A 23 1.24 -11.46 -4.60
C ARG A 23 2.61 -10.79 -4.66
N LEU A 24 3.00 -10.22 -5.81
CA LEU A 24 4.23 -9.43 -5.91
C LEU A 24 4.13 -8.15 -5.07
N TRP A 25 2.96 -7.52 -5.03
CA TRP A 25 2.71 -6.35 -4.19
C TRP A 25 2.78 -6.64 -2.70
N ILE A 26 2.32 -7.82 -2.27
CA ILE A 26 2.49 -8.28 -0.88
C ILE A 26 3.97 -8.35 -0.52
N ASN A 27 4.77 -9.02 -1.35
CA ASN A 27 6.22 -9.13 -1.12
C ASN A 27 6.92 -7.76 -1.16
N ALA A 28 6.40 -6.83 -1.96
CA ALA A 28 6.90 -5.46 -2.05
C ALA A 28 6.34 -4.51 -0.96
N GLY A 29 5.50 -5.00 -0.04
CA GLY A 29 4.92 -4.20 1.04
C GLY A 29 3.94 -3.11 0.57
N LYS A 30 3.32 -3.29 -0.60
CA LYS A 30 2.41 -2.29 -1.21
C LYS A 30 0.96 -2.37 -0.72
N ILE A 31 0.64 -3.24 0.24
CA ILE A 31 -0.71 -3.36 0.80
C ILE A 31 -0.59 -3.18 2.31
N TYR A 32 -1.34 -2.23 2.86
CA TYR A 32 -1.32 -1.92 4.29
C TYR A 32 -2.73 -1.87 4.88
N PRO A 33 -3.01 -2.53 6.02
CA PRO A 33 -2.12 -3.41 6.76
C PRO A 33 -1.65 -4.63 5.95
N PRO A 34 -0.48 -5.23 6.28
CA PRO A 34 0.05 -6.37 5.54
C PRO A 34 -0.94 -7.54 5.53
N PRO A 35 -1.13 -8.22 4.37
CA PRO A 35 -2.07 -9.33 4.29
C PRO A 35 -1.62 -10.56 5.09
N VAL A 36 -2.57 -11.31 5.63
CA VAL A 36 -2.32 -12.56 6.38
C VAL A 36 -2.46 -13.77 5.45
N LYS A 37 -1.48 -14.66 5.46
CA LYS A 37 -1.53 -15.93 4.71
C LYS A 37 -2.22 -17.01 5.53
N VAL A 38 -3.28 -17.60 4.99
CA VAL A 38 -4.01 -18.74 5.58
C VAL A 38 -4.09 -19.85 4.54
N GLY A 39 -3.36 -20.94 4.77
CA GLY A 39 -3.19 -22.02 3.79
C GLY A 39 -2.63 -21.51 2.46
N ARG A 40 -3.39 -21.68 1.38
CA ARG A 40 -3.01 -21.27 0.01
C ARG A 40 -3.51 -19.87 -0.38
N SER A 41 -4.19 -19.18 0.53
CA SER A 41 -4.85 -17.89 0.27
C SER A 41 -4.27 -16.77 1.11
N TYR A 42 -4.40 -15.54 0.61
CA TYR A 42 -4.13 -14.33 1.36
C TYR A 42 -5.44 -13.62 1.71
N TYR A 43 -5.47 -13.05 2.90
CA TYR A 43 -6.58 -12.27 3.42
C TYR A 43 -6.10 -10.87 3.79
N VAL A 44 -6.87 -9.87 3.44
CA VAL A 44 -6.63 -8.45 3.65
C VAL A 44 -7.71 -7.90 4.55
N GLU A 45 -7.41 -6.89 5.36
CA GLU A 45 -8.49 -6.11 5.95
C GLU A 45 -9.30 -5.43 4.84
N GLN A 46 -10.62 -5.36 5.02
CA GLN A 46 -11.52 -4.81 4.02
C GLN A 46 -11.18 -3.35 3.66
N ASP A 47 -10.63 -2.60 4.60
CA ASP A 47 -10.18 -1.21 4.53
C ASP A 47 -8.67 -1.08 4.29
N ALA A 48 -7.99 -2.16 3.90
CA ALA A 48 -6.59 -2.10 3.52
C ALA A 48 -6.41 -1.17 2.30
N VAL A 49 -5.29 -0.45 2.27
CA VAL A 49 -4.93 0.51 1.23
C VAL A 49 -3.79 -0.01 0.36
N PHE A 50 -3.86 0.29 -0.94
CA PHE A 50 -2.74 0.07 -1.85
C PHE A 50 -1.77 1.25 -1.83
N ALA A 51 -0.53 1.01 -1.43
CA ALA A 51 0.55 1.96 -1.54
C ALA A 51 1.24 1.82 -2.92
N ASP A 52 0.79 2.64 -3.87
CA ASP A 52 1.32 2.67 -5.26
C ASP A 52 2.76 3.23 -5.37
N GLY A 53 3.46 3.44 -4.26
CA GLY A 53 4.79 4.04 -4.26
C GLY A 53 4.81 5.54 -4.57
N ARG A 54 3.64 6.20 -4.68
CA ARG A 54 3.56 7.66 -4.90
C ARG A 54 3.61 8.52 -3.64
N THR A 55 3.51 7.94 -2.43
CA THR A 55 3.50 8.80 -1.22
C THR A 55 4.11 8.12 0.00
N ARG A 56 5.44 8.14 0.06
CA ARG A 56 6.12 8.49 1.31
C ARG A 56 7.17 9.54 0.98
N PRO A 57 7.03 10.78 1.46
CA PRO A 57 8.17 11.66 1.42
C PRO A 57 9.29 10.98 2.20
N THR A 58 10.41 10.77 1.52
CA THR A 58 11.67 10.29 2.06
C THR A 58 12.04 11.11 3.29
N LEU A 59 12.92 10.57 4.13
CA LEU A 59 13.42 11.34 5.28
C LEU A 59 14.03 12.69 4.84
N ALA A 60 14.67 12.74 3.67
CA ALA A 60 15.19 13.96 3.07
C ALA A 60 14.08 14.96 2.70
N GLU A 61 13.02 14.51 2.03
CA GLU A 61 11.86 15.35 1.69
C GLU A 61 11.16 15.88 2.96
N ARG A 62 11.13 15.08 4.02
CA ARG A 62 10.59 15.49 5.33
C ARG A 62 11.47 16.54 6.01
N VAL A 63 12.79 16.41 5.90
CA VAL A 63 13.75 17.38 6.47
C VAL A 63 13.71 18.71 5.71
N ILE A 64 13.64 18.67 4.38
CA ILE A 64 13.49 19.86 3.52
C ILE A 64 12.17 20.57 3.82
N ALA A 65 11.05 19.82 3.86
CA ALA A 65 9.75 20.39 4.23
C ALA A 65 9.76 21.04 5.62
N ALA A 66 10.48 20.43 6.59
CA ALA A 66 10.62 20.98 7.94
C ALA A 66 11.50 22.23 8.02
N ARG A 67 12.50 22.38 7.13
CA ARG A 67 13.33 23.59 7.02
C ARG A 67 12.58 24.75 6.36
N LYS A 68 11.87 24.46 5.28
CA LYS A 68 11.00 25.42 4.59
C LYS A 68 9.89 25.95 5.49
N ALA A 69 9.28 25.09 6.30
CA ALA A 69 8.27 25.48 7.29
C ALA A 69 8.82 26.35 8.43
N ARG A 70 10.14 26.36 8.64
CA ARG A 70 10.83 27.22 9.62
C ARG A 70 11.37 28.51 9.01
N GLY A 71 11.08 28.77 7.73
CA GLY A 71 11.47 30.02 7.04
C GLY A 71 12.98 30.15 6.82
N TYR A 72 13.69 29.04 6.66
CA TYR A 72 15.15 29.06 6.50
C TYR A 72 15.63 29.01 5.04
N ASP A 73 14.69 28.89 4.09
CA ASP A 73 14.96 28.87 2.65
C ASP A 73 14.48 30.20 2.06
N ASP A 74 15.31 31.24 2.19
CA ASP A 74 15.24 32.54 1.50
C ASP A 74 16.11 32.46 0.22
#